data_AF-A0A5J4KK97-F1
#
_entry.id   AF-A0A5J4KK97-F1
#
_cell.length_a   1.000
_cell.length_b   1.000
_cell.length_c   1.000
_cell.angle_alpha   90.00
_cell.angle_beta   90.00
_cell.angle_gamma   90.00
#
_symmetry.space_group_name_H-M   'P 1'
#
loop_
_entity.id
_entity.type
_entity.pdbx_description
1 polymer ?
#
loop_
_entity_poly.entity_id
_entity_poly.type
_entity_poly.pdbx_seq_one_letter_code
_entity_poly.pdbx_strand_id
1 'polypeptide(L)' 'MKGSSLCFAEENGTRVLLRKVSRCGHICYHGQLYFVTKALAGQHLQIQVSSQQLVVKAVIPVYKAYELRK' A
#
# COMPACT_ATOMS: atom_id res chain seq x y z
N MET A 1 -14.63 -11.86 3.96
CA MET A 1 -13.39 -12.45 3.38
C MET A 1 -12.24 -12.16 4.32
N LYS A 2 -11.72 -13.18 5.02
CA LYS A 2 -10.56 -13.05 5.93
C LYS A 2 -9.30 -12.85 5.07
N GLY A 3 -8.90 -11.61 4.85
CA GLY A 3 -7.60 -11.31 4.26
C GLY A 3 -6.52 -11.68 5.26
N SER A 4 -5.82 -12.79 5.03
CA SER A 4 -4.67 -13.22 5.83
C SER A 4 -3.60 -12.13 5.79
N SER A 5 -3.45 -11.39 6.89
CA SER A 5 -2.23 -10.63 7.18
C SER A 5 -1.13 -11.62 7.50
N LEU A 6 -0.23 -11.80 6.55
CA LEU A 6 1.09 -12.30 6.88
C LEU A 6 1.84 -11.12 7.50
N CYS A 7 2.10 -11.23 8.81
CA CYS A 7 3.03 -10.36 9.52
C CYS A 7 4.40 -10.99 9.38
N PHE A 8 5.37 -10.23 8.89
CA PHE A 8 6.71 -10.75 8.60
C PHE A 8 7.76 -10.28 9.61
N ALA A 9 7.52 -9.17 10.31
CA ALA A 9 8.41 -8.65 11.34
C ALA A 9 7.64 -7.71 12.29
N GLU A 10 8.04 -7.69 13.56
CA GLU A 10 7.59 -6.73 14.57
C GLU A 10 8.80 -6.20 15.33
N GLU A 11 9.00 -4.88 15.33
CA GLU A 11 10.12 -4.22 16.02
C GLU A 11 9.60 -2.92 16.65
N ASN A 12 9.83 -2.73 17.95
CA ASN A 12 9.41 -1.53 18.70
C ASN A 12 7.92 -1.18 18.52
N GLY A 13 7.03 -2.19 18.48
CA GLY A 13 5.59 -2.00 18.25
C GLY A 13 5.22 -1.60 16.82
N THR A 14 6.17 -1.63 15.89
CA THR A 14 5.94 -1.45 14.46
C THR A 14 5.86 -2.82 13.79
N ARG A 15 4.73 -3.09 13.14
CA ARG A 15 4.47 -4.34 12.42
C ARG A 15 4.63 -4.14 10.93
N VAL A 16 5.25 -5.11 10.29
CA VAL A 16 5.41 -5.18 8.85
C VAL A 16 4.43 -6.20 8.28
N LEU A 17 3.48 -5.73 7.48
CA LEU A 17 2.46 -6.57 6.85
C LEU A 17 2.55 -6.49 5.32
N LEU A 18 2.18 -7.58 4.64
CA LEU A 18 1.97 -7.54 3.19
C LEU A 18 0.49 -7.34 2.86
N ARG A 19 0.21 -6.43 1.93
CA ARG A 19 -1.15 -6.12 1.47
C ARG A 19 -1.23 -6.01 -0.03
N LYS A 20 -2.22 -6.72 -0.60
CA LYS A 20 -2.57 -6.57 -2.01
C LYS A 20 -3.36 -5.28 -2.22
N VAL A 21 -2.94 -4.48 -3.20
CA VAL A 21 -3.70 -3.32 -3.65
C VAL A 21 -4.87 -3.80 -4.50
N SER A 22 -6.08 -3.34 -4.17
CA SER A 22 -7.29 -3.65 -4.91
C SER A 22 -7.28 -3.03 -6.30
N ARG A 23 -8.22 -3.45 -7.15
CA ARG A 23 -8.40 -2.88 -8.51
C ARG A 23 -8.72 -1.38 -8.49
N CYS A 24 -9.31 -0.87 -7.40
CA CYS A 24 -9.57 0.55 -7.24
C CYS A 24 -8.41 1.32 -6.60
N GLY A 25 -7.25 0.69 -6.38
CA GLY A 25 -6.05 1.34 -5.85
C GLY A 25 -6.01 1.47 -4.32
N HIS A 26 -6.79 0.67 -3.60
CA HIS A 26 -6.90 0.73 -2.14
C HIS A 26 -6.30 -0.50 -1.46
N ILE A 27 -5.84 -0.32 -0.23
CA ILE A 27 -5.56 -1.42 0.69
C ILE A 27 -6.59 -1.42 1.82
N CYS A 28 -6.84 -2.59 2.41
CA CYS A 28 -7.71 -2.73 3.58
C CYS A 28 -6.86 -3.04 4.83
N TYR A 29 -7.09 -2.29 5.90
CA TYR A 29 -6.49 -2.52 7.21
C TYR A 29 -7.52 -2.24 8.31
N HIS A 30 -7.76 -3.23 9.18
CA HIS A 30 -8.80 -3.19 10.23
C HIS A 30 -10.18 -2.75 9.73
N GLY A 31 -10.58 -3.23 8.55
CA GLY A 31 -11.88 -2.89 7.95
C GLY A 31 -11.95 -1.51 7.30
N GLN A 32 -10.92 -0.67 7.49
CA GLN A 32 -10.81 0.64 6.86
C GLN A 32 -10.06 0.54 5.52
N LEU A 33 -10.51 1.32 4.54
CA LEU A 33 -9.87 1.44 3.24
C LEU A 33 -8.95 2.66 3.19
N TYR A 34 -7.75 2.46 2.65
CA TYR A 34 -6.76 3.51 2.43
C TYR A 34 -6.39 3.54 0.95
N PHE A 35 -6.52 4.70 0.32
CA PHE A 35 -6.12 4.88 -1.07
C PHE A 35 -4.58 4.95 -1.16
N VAL A 36 -4.00 4.20 -2.09
CA VAL A 36 -2.56 4.23 -2.38
C VAL A 36 -2.33 4.80 -3.78
N THR A 37 -2.69 4.03 -4.81
CA THR A 37 -2.73 4.47 -6.21
C THR A 37 -3.32 3.35 -7.07
N LYS A 38 -3.99 3.71 -8.17
CA LYS A 38 -4.42 2.73 -9.18
C LYS A 38 -3.25 2.12 -9.95
N ALA A 39 -2.10 2.78 -10.01
CA ALA A 39 -0.93 2.30 -10.74
C ALA A 39 -0.35 1.00 -10.15
N LEU A 40 -0.59 0.74 -8.86
CA LEU A 40 -0.13 -0.45 -8.16
C LEU A 40 -1.25 -1.52 -8.03
N ALA A 41 -2.38 -1.36 -8.71
CA ALA A 41 -3.49 -2.31 -8.62
C ALA A 41 -3.04 -3.76 -8.89
N GLY A 42 -3.41 -4.67 -8.00
CA GLY A 42 -3.04 -6.09 -8.09
C GLY A 42 -1.67 -6.44 -7.51
N GLN A 43 -0.80 -5.45 -7.23
CA GLN A 43 0.51 -5.67 -6.63
C GLN A 43 0.39 -5.84 -5.10
N HIS A 44 1.37 -6.52 -4.51
CA HIS A 44 1.52 -6.61 -3.06
C HIS A 44 2.52 -5.57 -2.57
N LEU A 45 2.14 -4.81 -1.55
CA LEU A 45 2.98 -3.79 -0.92
C LEU A 45 3.25 -4.16 0.53
N GLN A 46 4.45 -3.82 0.98
CA GLN A 46 4.81 -3.85 2.38
C GLN A 46 4.26 -2.58 3.05
N ILE A 47 3.50 -2.77 4.12
CA ILE A 47 3.01 -1.67 4.95
C ILE A 47 3.60 -1.78 6.34
N GLN A 48 3.96 -0.64 6.91
CA GLN A 48 4.42 -0.53 8.28
C GLN A 48 3.30 0.07 9.12
N VAL A 49 2.93 -0.61 10.20
CA VAL A 49 1.85 -0.18 11.09
C VAL A 49 2.42 0.01 12.49
N SER A 50 2.22 1.17 13.07
CA SER A 50 2.50 1.46 14.48
C SER A 50 1.20 1.86 15.19
N SER A 51 1.26 2.16 16.49
CA SER A 51 0.09 2.60 17.27
C SER A 51 -0.53 3.92 16.78
N GLN A 52 0.22 4.74 16.04
CA GLN A 52 -0.19 6.08 15.64
C GLN A 52 -0.42 6.25 14.13
N GLN A 53 0.19 5.38 13.31
CA GLN A 53 0.21 5.57 11.86
C GLN A 53 0.30 4.26 11.08
N LEU A 54 -0.30 4.28 9.90
CA LEU A 54 -0.11 3.31 8.82
C LEU A 54 0.74 3.98 7.74
N VAL A 55 1.92 3.44 7.49
CA VAL A 55 2.87 3.94 6.49
C VAL A 55 2.94 2.95 5.33
N VAL A 56 2.67 3.43 4.12
CA VAL A 56 2.84 2.69 2.88
C VAL A 56 4.07 3.21 2.17
N LYS A 57 5.13 2.41 2.07
CA LYS A 57 6.33 2.74 1.29
C LYS A 57 6.31 1.94 0.01
N ALA A 58 6.18 2.64 -1.11
CA ALA A 58 6.18 2.01 -2.44
C ALA A 58 6.86 2.94 -3.45
N VAL A 59 7.66 2.35 -4.35
CA VAL A 59 8.16 3.04 -5.53
C VAL A 59 7.09 2.91 -6.61
N ILE A 60 6.57 4.04 -7.08
CA ILE A 60 5.61 4.08 -8.19
C ILE A 60 6.39 4.47 -9.44
N PRO A 61 6.62 3.57 -10.41
CA PRO A 61 7.19 3.97 -11.68
C PRO A 61 6.18 4.87 -12.40
N VAL A 62 6.56 6.12 -12.65
CA VAL A 62 5.74 7.08 -13.39
C VAL A 62 6.36 7.27 -14.77
N TYR A 63 5.68 6.76 -15.79
CA TYR A 63 5.99 7.06 -17.20
C TYR A 63 4.87 7.92 -17.75
N LYS A 64 5.15 9.20 -17.97
CA LYS A 64 4.24 10.15 -18.61
C LYS A 64 5.01 11.03 -19.58
N ALA A 65 4.56 11.05 -20.83
CA ALA A 65 5.01 12.01 -21.82
C ALA A 65 3.98 13.13 -21.91
N TYR A 66 4.46 14.37 -22.05
CA TYR A 66 3.63 15.55 -22.25
C TYR A 66 4.15 16.29 -23.47
N GLU A 67 3.24 16.74 -24.34
CA GLU A 67 3.61 17.64 -25.41
C GLU A 67 3.81 19.05 -24.84
N LEU A 68 4.99 19.61 -25.07
CA LEU A 68 5.26 21.01 -24.74
C LEU A 68 4.64 21.89 -25.83
N ARG A 69 3.75 22.79 -25.44
CA ARG A 69 3.27 23.84 -26.35
C ARG A 69 4.44 24.79 -26.63
N LYS A 70 4.68 25.07 -27.92
CA LYS A 70 5.66 26.07 -28.37
C LYS A 70 5.19 27.47 -28.04
#